data_AF-A0A8T5AVN1-F1
#
_entry.id   AF-A0A8T5AVN1-F1
#
_cell.length_a   1.000
_cell.length_b   1.000
_cell.length_c   1.000
_cell.angle_alpha   90.00
_cell.angle_beta   90.00
_cell.angle_gamma   90.00
#
_symmetry.space_group_name_H-M   'P 1'
#
loop_
_entity.id
_entity.type
_entity.pdbx_description
1 polymer ?
#
loop_
_entity_poly.entity_id
_entity_poly.type
_entity_poly.pdbx_seq_one_letter_code
_entity_poly.pdbx_strand_id
1 'polypeptide(L)'
;MDGRPLAFIYHYGKTSLFNGYCPRKYNMQKLCHAASKLWSWLETWMDQEGGIHSYVVYHHRDNLKILSPDTWTQSTCILGLLGLHKATGETKELLQARRLSAYLANNYIRSIHVFRNSNFDRKPLGQPALEGNALPSYALLEICKLLSGGEEYELFTEIARDNIVNFLLKNWDEHAGAFTSIYHGDLAHIHNKNGLTIMAMLSLLDIDESNRMLMDKALRAGEFIVNRQVKNGVFKGAYPYADNDTNYRTTYTLITSLGLLKLYQKSYKALFLESVEKALQHLASFVDDKTGLICHVHKVGYPQWILDTFLLLMVTRKLLEFGYQVPINAEQILDKLLTRQYPTGAFPLSLGFEDLWFKKRLPSKPEINRWRDVLPVPALNSWILWAISELLPHGISLPPPSKSFPFILLTDAEETEGPFRITEYEDRVVFEKLPESRIVGIFRKRAELADLCLIRERGDYWKTIDLIMRYPEALRRLILGLPSRL
;
A
#
# COMPACT_ATOMS: atom_id res chain seq x y z
N MET A 1 -25.78 -3.10 49.92
CA MET A 1 -24.51 -3.32 49.20
C MET A 1 -24.89 -3.80 47.82
N ASP A 2 -24.94 -2.91 46.83
CA ASP A 2 -25.20 -3.26 45.44
C ASP A 2 -24.22 -2.44 44.58
N GLY A 3 -23.13 -3.08 44.17
CA GLY A 3 -22.11 -2.50 43.32
C GLY A 3 -22.46 -2.70 41.85
N ARG A 4 -23.07 -1.70 41.23
CA ARG A 4 -23.12 -1.59 39.76
C ARG A 4 -22.05 -0.60 39.30
N PRO A 5 -21.21 -0.93 38.30
CA PRO A 5 -20.25 0.02 37.77
C PRO A 5 -20.98 1.11 36.98
N LEU A 6 -20.66 2.36 37.31
CA LEU A 6 -21.09 3.56 36.61
C LEU A 6 -20.66 3.47 35.14
N ALA A 7 -21.65 3.35 34.25
CA ALA A 7 -21.45 3.56 32.83
C ALA A 7 -21.13 5.05 32.59
N PHE A 8 -19.88 5.35 32.25
CA PHE A 8 -19.51 6.66 31.71
C PHE A 8 -20.10 6.78 30.31
N ILE A 9 -21.32 7.32 30.23
CA ILE A 9 -21.91 7.79 28.97
C ILE A 9 -21.17 9.08 28.62
N TYR A 10 -20.16 8.98 27.76
CA TYR A 10 -19.63 10.15 27.06
C TYR A 10 -20.67 10.58 26.01
N HIS A 11 -21.49 11.56 26.36
CA HIS A 11 -22.22 12.33 25.37
C HIS A 11 -21.21 13.10 24.50
N TYR A 12 -21.02 12.62 23.27
CA TYR A 12 -20.42 13.43 22.21
C TYR A 12 -21.38 14.56 21.86
N GLY A 13 -21.25 15.67 22.58
CA GLY A 13 -21.77 16.95 22.14
C GLY A 13 -21.10 17.32 20.82
N LYS A 14 -21.90 17.80 19.85
CA LYS A 14 -21.46 18.47 18.62
C LYS A 14 -20.75 19.79 18.95
N THR A 15 -19.58 19.71 19.57
CA THR A 15 -18.62 20.81 19.68
C THR A 15 -17.41 20.45 18.83
N SER A 16 -17.22 21.24 17.78
CA SER A 16 -16.14 21.14 16.81
C SER A 16 -14.77 21.31 17.48
N LEU A 17 -14.19 20.22 17.96
CA LEU A 17 -12.77 20.11 18.32
C LEU A 17 -11.92 19.62 17.12
N PHE A 18 -12.36 19.92 15.89
CA PHE A 18 -11.62 19.64 14.64
C PHE A 18 -10.58 20.73 14.32
N ASN A 19 -9.79 21.16 15.30
CA ASN A 19 -8.64 22.07 15.06
C ASN A 19 -7.28 21.34 15.01
N GLY A 20 -7.25 20.00 15.03
CA GLY A 20 -6.02 19.23 15.21
C GLY A 20 -5.06 19.17 14.00
N TYR A 21 -5.53 19.35 12.76
CA TYR A 21 -4.69 19.49 11.57
C TYR A 21 -5.58 19.86 10.38
N CYS A 22 -5.73 21.16 10.11
CA CYS A 22 -6.23 21.62 8.82
C CYS A 22 -5.01 22.19 8.08
N PRO A 23 -4.52 21.54 7.01
CA PRO A 23 -3.48 22.12 6.19
C PRO A 23 -3.85 23.57 5.85
N ARG A 24 -2.89 24.52 5.88
CA ARG A 24 -3.18 25.88 5.45
C ARG A 24 -3.88 25.86 4.09
N LYS A 25 -4.79 26.81 3.86
CA LYS A 25 -5.62 26.90 2.64
C LYS A 25 -4.81 26.67 1.33
N TYR A 26 -3.58 27.17 1.29
CA TYR A 26 -2.67 26.98 0.16
C TYR A 26 -2.22 25.51 -0.04
N ASN A 27 -1.84 24.82 1.04
CA ASN A 27 -1.49 23.40 1.01
C ASN A 27 -2.70 22.53 0.66
N MET A 28 -3.90 22.93 1.07
CA MET A 28 -5.13 22.25 0.71
C MET A 28 -5.37 22.25 -0.81
N GLN A 29 -5.20 23.40 -1.46
CA GLN A 29 -5.35 23.50 -2.91
C GLN A 29 -4.34 22.59 -3.64
N LYS A 30 -3.06 22.59 -3.21
CA LYS A 30 -2.05 21.69 -3.78
C LYS A 30 -2.42 20.23 -3.60
N LEU A 31 -2.91 19.86 -2.42
CA LEU A 31 -3.30 18.48 -2.10
C LEU A 31 -4.49 18.01 -2.97
N CYS A 32 -5.53 18.84 -3.14
CA CYS A 32 -6.66 18.54 -4.02
C CYS A 32 -6.21 18.37 -5.49
N HIS A 33 -5.32 19.25 -5.97
CA HIS A 33 -4.75 19.10 -7.31
C HIS A 33 -3.94 17.82 -7.42
N ALA A 34 -3.14 17.50 -6.40
CA ALA A 34 -2.34 16.29 -6.40
C ALA A 34 -3.19 15.03 -6.45
N ALA A 35 -4.26 14.96 -5.66
CA ALA A 35 -5.24 13.87 -5.67
C ALA A 35 -5.87 13.69 -7.06
N SER A 36 -6.39 14.77 -7.64
CA SER A 36 -7.06 14.76 -8.95
C SER A 36 -6.14 14.30 -10.08
N LYS A 37 -4.91 14.86 -10.13
CA LYS A 37 -3.89 14.47 -11.12
C LYS A 37 -3.43 13.02 -10.96
N LEU A 38 -3.22 12.58 -9.71
CA LEU A 38 -2.76 11.22 -9.42
C LEU A 38 -3.78 10.17 -9.85
N TRP A 39 -5.06 10.40 -9.54
CA TRP A 39 -6.12 9.52 -10.03
C TRP A 39 -6.18 9.49 -11.56
N SER A 40 -6.12 10.66 -12.20
CA SER A 40 -6.12 10.77 -13.67
C SER A 40 -4.96 10.02 -14.34
N TRP A 41 -3.80 9.99 -13.69
CA TRP A 41 -2.66 9.21 -14.13
C TRP A 41 -2.87 7.70 -13.92
N LEU A 42 -3.36 7.27 -12.74
CA LEU A 42 -3.66 5.86 -12.45
C LEU A 42 -4.72 5.29 -13.42
N GLU A 43 -5.72 6.07 -13.82
CA GLU A 43 -6.71 5.67 -14.82
C GLU A 43 -6.07 5.31 -16.18
N THR A 44 -4.89 5.85 -16.51
CA THR A 44 -4.21 5.48 -17.76
C THR A 44 -3.75 4.01 -17.77
N TRP A 45 -3.54 3.43 -16.58
CA TRP A 45 -3.16 2.04 -16.35
C TRP A 45 -4.34 1.08 -16.20
N MET A 46 -5.56 1.59 -16.19
CA MET A 46 -6.77 0.78 -16.07
C MET A 46 -7.19 0.22 -17.43
N ASP A 47 -7.49 -1.08 -17.47
CA ASP A 47 -8.04 -1.74 -18.66
C ASP A 47 -9.57 -1.61 -18.77
N GLN A 48 -10.16 -2.29 -19.75
CA GLN A 48 -11.60 -2.26 -20.00
C GLN A 48 -12.40 -3.00 -18.93
N GLU A 49 -11.81 -3.99 -18.25
CA GLU A 49 -12.44 -4.76 -17.18
C GLU A 49 -12.33 -4.05 -15.82
N GLY A 50 -11.54 -2.98 -15.74
CA GLY A 50 -11.30 -2.23 -14.50
C GLY A 50 -10.08 -2.73 -13.72
N GLY A 51 -9.23 -3.54 -14.33
CA GLY A 51 -7.97 -3.97 -13.74
C GLY A 51 -6.88 -2.92 -13.93
N ILE A 52 -6.17 -2.56 -12.85
CA ILE A 52 -5.05 -1.62 -12.90
C ILE A 52 -3.73 -2.38 -13.02
N HIS A 53 -3.09 -2.20 -14.16
CA HIS A 53 -1.80 -2.81 -14.47
C HIS A 53 -0.65 -2.08 -13.77
N SER A 54 0.44 -2.80 -13.53
CA SER A 54 1.65 -2.22 -12.93
C SER A 54 2.89 -3.03 -13.31
N TYR A 55 4.00 -2.35 -13.51
CA TYR A 55 5.32 -2.97 -13.41
C TYR A 55 5.76 -3.13 -11.95
N VAL A 56 6.77 -3.97 -11.69
CA VAL A 56 7.35 -4.19 -10.36
C VAL A 56 8.78 -3.71 -10.34
N VAL A 57 8.99 -2.54 -9.74
CA VAL A 57 10.33 -2.01 -9.44
C VAL A 57 10.52 -2.09 -7.94
N TYR A 58 11.43 -2.96 -7.49
CA TYR A 58 11.64 -3.20 -6.07
C TYR A 58 13.12 -3.35 -5.74
N HIS A 59 13.52 -3.07 -4.49
CA HIS A 59 14.91 -3.13 -3.98
C HIS A 59 15.65 -4.47 -4.13
N HIS A 60 14.95 -5.49 -4.61
CA HIS A 60 15.43 -6.86 -4.72
C HIS A 60 15.25 -7.40 -6.15
N ARG A 61 14.64 -6.61 -7.06
CA ARG A 61 14.13 -7.09 -8.34
C ARG A 61 14.11 -5.96 -9.37
N ASP A 62 14.83 -6.20 -10.46
CA ASP A 62 14.80 -5.36 -11.65
C ASP A 62 13.77 -5.88 -12.67
N ASN A 63 12.50 -5.85 -12.31
CA ASN A 63 11.43 -6.44 -13.12
C ASN A 63 10.56 -5.36 -13.77
N LEU A 64 11.13 -4.68 -14.77
CA LEU A 64 10.34 -3.88 -15.71
C LEU A 64 9.57 -4.80 -16.65
N LYS A 65 8.59 -5.54 -16.10
CA LYS A 65 7.59 -6.29 -16.84
C LYS A 65 6.25 -5.69 -16.42
N ILE A 66 5.43 -5.28 -17.38
CA ILE A 66 4.03 -4.99 -17.07
C ILE A 66 3.39 -6.34 -16.76
N LEU A 67 2.86 -6.43 -15.56
CA LEU A 67 2.23 -7.64 -15.05
C LEU A 67 0.73 -7.37 -14.97
N SER A 68 -0.04 -8.43 -15.12
CA SER A 68 -1.49 -8.39 -14.95
C SER A 68 -1.87 -7.70 -13.63
N PRO A 69 -3.08 -7.11 -13.57
CA PRO A 69 -3.56 -6.41 -12.40
C PRO A 69 -3.44 -7.26 -11.13
N ASP A 70 -3.07 -6.62 -10.03
CA ASP A 70 -2.77 -7.28 -8.77
C ASP A 70 -3.58 -6.69 -7.63
N THR A 71 -3.72 -7.46 -6.56
CA THR A 71 -4.55 -7.04 -5.43
C THR A 71 -3.95 -5.87 -4.66
N TRP A 72 -2.63 -5.66 -4.70
CA TRP A 72 -1.96 -4.58 -3.96
C TRP A 72 -2.30 -3.21 -4.57
N THR A 73 -2.14 -3.10 -5.88
CA THR A 73 -2.47 -1.92 -6.67
C THR A 73 -3.98 -1.67 -6.66
N GLN A 74 -4.76 -2.70 -6.99
CA GLN A 74 -6.21 -2.59 -7.15
C GLN A 74 -6.90 -2.16 -5.84
N SER A 75 -6.56 -2.80 -4.72
CA SER A 75 -7.21 -2.53 -3.42
C SER A 75 -6.92 -1.14 -2.90
N THR A 76 -5.71 -0.63 -3.11
CA THR A 76 -5.36 0.72 -2.64
C THR A 76 -5.93 1.82 -3.53
N CYS A 77 -6.12 1.57 -4.83
CA CYS A 77 -6.94 2.44 -5.67
C CYS A 77 -8.40 2.49 -5.20
N ILE A 78 -9.01 1.34 -4.85
CA ILE A 78 -10.36 1.30 -4.27
C ILE A 78 -10.41 2.16 -3.01
N LEU A 79 -9.53 1.91 -2.04
CA LEU A 79 -9.48 2.67 -0.78
C LEU A 79 -9.24 4.16 -1.00
N GLY A 80 -8.37 4.52 -1.95
CA GLY A 80 -8.15 5.90 -2.39
C GLY A 80 -9.42 6.57 -2.88
N LEU A 81 -10.13 5.93 -3.82
CA LEU A 81 -11.39 6.43 -4.36
C LEU A 81 -12.50 6.53 -3.31
N LEU A 82 -12.60 5.56 -2.40
CA LEU A 82 -13.54 5.64 -1.28
C LEU A 82 -13.22 6.84 -0.38
N GLY A 83 -11.94 7.10 -0.11
CA GLY A 83 -11.51 8.29 0.63
C GLY A 83 -11.85 9.59 -0.11
N LEU A 84 -11.63 9.64 -1.43
CA LEU A 84 -12.02 10.80 -2.24
C LEU A 84 -13.53 11.03 -2.20
N HIS A 85 -14.33 9.98 -2.38
CA HIS A 85 -15.79 10.05 -2.27
C HIS A 85 -16.23 10.56 -0.88
N LYS A 86 -15.62 10.07 0.20
CA LYS A 86 -15.91 10.55 1.57
C LYS A 86 -15.54 12.04 1.73
N ALA A 87 -14.46 12.49 1.11
CA ALA A 87 -14.01 13.88 1.19
C ALA A 87 -14.87 14.83 0.34
N THR A 88 -15.31 14.40 -0.85
CA THR A 88 -16.01 15.26 -1.82
C THR A 88 -17.52 15.11 -1.83
N GLY A 89 -18.05 13.94 -1.45
CA GLY A 89 -19.44 13.56 -1.65
C GLY A 89 -19.81 13.20 -3.09
N GLU A 90 -18.84 13.18 -4.02
CA GLU A 90 -19.08 13.00 -5.45
C GLU A 90 -19.26 11.51 -5.80
N THR A 91 -20.33 11.19 -6.53
CA THR A 91 -20.70 9.79 -6.86
C THR A 91 -19.75 9.15 -7.88
N LYS A 92 -19.07 9.95 -8.72
CA LYS A 92 -18.19 9.42 -9.77
C LYS A 92 -17.03 8.60 -9.21
N GLU A 93 -16.43 9.00 -8.08
CA GLU A 93 -15.37 8.24 -7.42
C GLU A 93 -15.89 6.91 -6.87
N LEU A 94 -17.10 6.90 -6.29
CA LEU A 94 -17.74 5.67 -5.84
C LEU A 94 -18.03 4.71 -7.01
N LEU A 95 -18.49 5.23 -8.15
CA LEU A 95 -18.71 4.40 -9.36
C LEU A 95 -17.41 3.77 -9.87
N GLN A 96 -16.29 4.52 -9.84
CA GLN A 96 -14.99 3.93 -10.19
C GLN A 96 -14.56 2.88 -9.17
N ALA A 97 -14.74 3.13 -7.87
CA ALA A 97 -14.43 2.16 -6.82
C ALA A 97 -15.24 0.86 -7.00
N ARG A 98 -16.52 0.96 -7.37
CA ARG A 98 -17.38 -0.20 -7.68
C ARG A 98 -16.83 -1.02 -8.84
N ARG A 99 -16.43 -0.37 -9.93
CA ARG A 99 -15.83 -1.03 -11.10
C ARG A 99 -14.53 -1.76 -10.72
N LEU A 100 -13.66 -1.12 -9.95
CA LEU A 100 -12.43 -1.75 -9.47
C LEU A 100 -12.71 -2.94 -8.53
N SER A 101 -13.73 -2.85 -7.68
CA SER A 101 -14.16 -3.93 -6.78
C SER A 101 -14.77 -5.12 -7.54
N ALA A 102 -15.55 -4.87 -8.59
CA ALA A 102 -16.07 -5.91 -9.47
C ALA A 102 -14.93 -6.69 -10.14
N TYR A 103 -13.86 -6.02 -10.57
CA TYR A 103 -12.67 -6.68 -11.10
C TYR A 103 -12.02 -7.62 -10.05
N LEU A 104 -11.87 -7.19 -8.79
CA LEU A 104 -11.33 -8.04 -7.72
C LEU A 104 -12.21 -9.27 -7.48
N ALA A 105 -13.53 -9.06 -7.41
CA ALA A 105 -14.50 -10.12 -7.20
C ALA A 105 -14.43 -11.18 -8.31
N ASN A 106 -14.37 -10.74 -9.57
CA ASN A 106 -14.27 -11.62 -10.73
C ASN A 106 -12.93 -12.38 -10.80
N ASN A 107 -11.89 -11.87 -10.13
CA ASN A 107 -10.58 -12.51 -10.05
C ASN A 107 -10.37 -13.30 -8.75
N TYR A 108 -11.43 -13.56 -7.99
CA TYR A 108 -11.40 -14.43 -6.83
C TYR A 108 -11.48 -15.91 -7.21
N ILE A 109 -10.54 -16.72 -6.73
CA ILE A 109 -10.45 -18.15 -7.04
C ILE A 109 -11.06 -18.94 -5.88
N ARG A 110 -12.39 -19.14 -5.94
CA ARG A 110 -13.18 -19.76 -4.86
C ARG A 110 -12.70 -21.15 -4.43
N SER A 111 -12.16 -21.96 -5.34
CA SER A 111 -11.67 -23.33 -5.04
C SER A 111 -10.47 -23.38 -4.10
N ILE A 112 -9.72 -22.28 -3.99
CA ILE A 112 -8.55 -22.15 -3.12
C ILE A 112 -8.66 -20.93 -2.20
N HIS A 113 -9.82 -20.26 -2.17
CA HIS A 113 -10.17 -19.14 -1.32
C HIS A 113 -9.20 -17.94 -1.38
N VAL A 114 -8.62 -17.66 -2.55
CA VAL A 114 -7.64 -16.56 -2.71
C VAL A 114 -7.96 -15.69 -3.90
N PHE A 115 -7.49 -14.44 -3.85
CA PHE A 115 -7.49 -13.57 -5.02
C PHE A 115 -6.32 -13.93 -5.95
N ARG A 116 -6.56 -13.89 -7.26
CA ARG A 116 -5.50 -14.00 -8.27
C ARG A 116 -4.48 -12.87 -8.08
N ASN A 117 -3.21 -13.16 -8.34
CA ASN A 117 -2.10 -12.20 -8.18
C ASN A 117 -1.98 -11.60 -6.78
N SER A 118 -2.42 -12.32 -5.75
CA SER A 118 -2.30 -11.93 -4.33
C SER A 118 -0.87 -12.00 -3.77
N ASN A 119 0.14 -12.16 -4.62
CA ASN A 119 1.55 -12.03 -4.26
C ASN A 119 2.19 -11.02 -5.21
N PHE A 120 2.22 -9.76 -4.78
CA PHE A 120 2.68 -8.63 -5.58
C PHE A 120 4.08 -8.87 -6.19
N ASP A 121 5.04 -9.29 -5.35
CA ASP A 121 6.43 -9.45 -5.78
C ASP A 121 6.62 -10.60 -6.77
N ARG A 122 5.80 -11.65 -6.67
CA ARG A 122 5.97 -12.90 -7.42
C ARG A 122 4.85 -13.15 -8.44
N LYS A 123 4.01 -12.18 -8.76
CA LYS A 123 2.94 -12.33 -9.77
C LYS A 123 3.52 -12.59 -11.17
N PRO A 124 2.80 -13.32 -12.05
CA PRO A 124 1.54 -14.02 -11.77
C PRO A 124 1.70 -15.38 -11.06
N LEU A 125 2.95 -15.82 -10.79
CA LEU A 125 3.28 -17.22 -10.46
C LEU A 125 3.55 -17.46 -8.96
N GLY A 126 3.29 -16.47 -8.12
CA GLY A 126 3.62 -16.49 -6.71
C GLY A 126 2.64 -17.28 -5.87
N GLN A 127 3.14 -17.88 -4.79
CA GLN A 127 2.28 -18.44 -3.74
C GLN A 127 1.39 -17.31 -3.17
N PRO A 128 0.07 -17.49 -3.00
CA PRO A 128 -0.79 -16.48 -2.41
C PRO A 128 -0.23 -15.95 -1.09
N ALA A 129 -0.12 -14.63 -0.96
CA ALA A 129 0.45 -14.01 0.22
C ALA A 129 -0.66 -13.49 1.15
N LEU A 130 -0.40 -13.50 2.46
CA LEU A 130 -1.39 -13.12 3.47
C LEU A 130 -1.90 -11.69 3.25
N GLU A 131 -0.99 -10.77 2.99
CA GLU A 131 -1.23 -9.35 2.75
C GLU A 131 -2.00 -9.08 1.46
N GLY A 132 -1.70 -9.82 0.38
CA GLY A 132 -2.41 -9.69 -0.89
C GLY A 132 -3.77 -10.38 -0.90
N ASN A 133 -4.19 -11.00 0.21
CA ASN A 133 -5.55 -11.50 0.43
C ASN A 133 -6.29 -10.69 1.50
N ALA A 134 -5.58 -10.21 2.53
CA ALA A 134 -6.14 -9.34 3.55
C ALA A 134 -6.55 -7.97 3.00
N LEU A 135 -5.68 -7.33 2.21
CA LEU A 135 -5.93 -6.00 1.67
C LEU A 135 -7.15 -5.92 0.71
N PRO A 136 -7.33 -6.83 -0.28
CA PRO A 136 -8.53 -6.82 -1.11
C PRO A 136 -9.81 -7.14 -0.32
N SER A 137 -9.75 -8.06 0.65
CA SER A 137 -10.89 -8.32 1.54
C SER A 137 -11.28 -7.06 2.32
N TYR A 138 -10.30 -6.34 2.86
CA TYR A 138 -10.53 -5.06 3.53
C TYR A 138 -11.16 -4.02 2.59
N ALA A 139 -10.64 -3.86 1.37
CA ALA A 139 -11.16 -2.90 0.39
C ALA A 139 -12.61 -3.23 -0.04
N LEU A 140 -12.92 -4.50 -0.30
CA LEU A 140 -14.29 -4.96 -0.62
C LEU A 140 -15.26 -4.68 0.52
N LEU A 141 -14.87 -4.90 1.77
CA LEU A 141 -15.72 -4.62 2.92
C LEU A 141 -15.90 -3.12 3.16
N GLU A 142 -14.87 -2.30 2.91
CA GLU A 142 -14.98 -0.84 3.04
C GLU A 142 -15.90 -0.23 1.98
N ILE A 143 -15.96 -0.76 0.75
CA ILE A 143 -16.96 -0.31 -0.24
C ILE A 143 -18.36 -0.76 0.13
N CYS A 144 -18.55 -1.97 0.68
CA CYS A 144 -19.86 -2.46 1.13
C CYS A 144 -20.52 -1.52 2.15
N LYS A 145 -19.73 -0.88 3.02
CA LYS A 145 -20.23 0.13 3.98
C LYS A 145 -20.90 1.34 3.32
N LEU A 146 -20.66 1.58 2.03
CA LEU A 146 -21.28 2.65 1.25
C LEU A 146 -22.40 2.18 0.30
N LEU A 147 -22.45 0.90 -0.05
CA LEU A 147 -23.41 0.39 -1.05
C LEU A 147 -24.84 0.18 -0.53
N SER A 148 -25.04 0.12 0.78
CA SER A 148 -26.38 0.01 1.40
C SER A 148 -27.23 -1.18 0.90
N GLY A 149 -26.61 -2.30 0.53
CA GLY A 149 -27.28 -3.53 0.08
C GLY A 149 -27.20 -3.82 -1.43
N GLY A 150 -27.90 -4.86 -1.89
CA GLY A 150 -27.98 -5.28 -3.30
C GLY A 150 -26.96 -6.35 -3.70
N GLU A 151 -27.02 -6.79 -4.97
CA GLU A 151 -26.23 -7.91 -5.49
C GLU A 151 -24.71 -7.70 -5.33
N GLU A 152 -24.21 -6.50 -5.63
CA GLU A 152 -22.78 -6.18 -5.46
C GLU A 152 -22.35 -6.23 -3.98
N TYR A 153 -23.19 -5.71 -3.08
CA TYR A 153 -22.92 -5.75 -1.64
C TYR A 153 -22.85 -7.21 -1.14
N GLU A 154 -23.79 -8.05 -1.57
CA GLU A 154 -23.83 -9.46 -1.20
C GLU A 154 -22.61 -10.20 -1.75
N LEU A 155 -22.30 -10.02 -3.04
CA LEU A 155 -21.16 -10.64 -3.71
C LEU A 155 -19.83 -10.26 -3.05
N PHE A 156 -19.59 -8.96 -2.84
CA PHE A 156 -18.34 -8.47 -2.26
C PHE A 156 -18.17 -8.93 -0.81
N THR A 157 -19.25 -8.90 -0.03
CA THR A 157 -19.25 -9.39 1.35
C THR A 157 -19.01 -10.90 1.40
N GLU A 158 -19.65 -11.68 0.54
CA GLU A 158 -19.46 -13.14 0.45
C GLU A 158 -18.01 -13.49 0.12
N ILE A 159 -17.42 -12.84 -0.88
CA ILE A 159 -16.04 -13.08 -1.30
C ILE A 159 -15.04 -12.73 -0.19
N ALA A 160 -15.19 -11.55 0.42
CA ALA A 160 -14.31 -11.13 1.51
C ALA A 160 -14.46 -12.04 2.72
N ARG A 161 -15.68 -12.45 3.06
CA ARG A 161 -15.97 -13.41 4.15
C ARG A 161 -15.31 -14.77 3.87
N ASP A 162 -15.50 -15.31 2.67
CA ASP A 162 -14.90 -16.58 2.26
C ASP A 162 -13.37 -16.52 2.34
N ASN A 163 -12.75 -15.45 1.86
CA ASN A 163 -11.29 -15.29 1.96
C ASN A 163 -10.80 -15.20 3.40
N ILE A 164 -11.47 -14.40 4.24
CA ILE A 164 -11.10 -14.24 5.65
C ILE A 164 -11.21 -15.58 6.37
N VAL A 165 -12.35 -16.26 6.24
CA VAL A 165 -12.63 -17.51 6.97
C VAL A 165 -11.80 -18.69 6.43
N ASN A 166 -11.72 -18.83 5.11
CA ASN A 166 -11.17 -20.04 4.49
C ASN A 166 -9.72 -19.91 4.02
N PHE A 167 -9.13 -18.70 4.03
CA PHE A 167 -7.71 -18.52 3.77
C PHE A 167 -6.99 -17.81 4.92
N LEU A 168 -7.40 -16.61 5.33
CA LEU A 168 -6.66 -15.86 6.36
C LEU A 168 -6.64 -16.59 7.71
N LEU A 169 -7.80 -17.05 8.20
CA LEU A 169 -7.89 -17.76 9.48
C LEU A 169 -7.15 -19.10 9.49
N LYS A 170 -6.88 -19.72 8.33
CA LYS A 170 -6.06 -20.94 8.27
C LYS A 170 -4.58 -20.70 8.57
N ASN A 171 -4.12 -19.45 8.48
CA ASN A 171 -2.74 -19.07 8.81
C ASN A 171 -2.58 -18.69 10.30
N TRP A 172 -3.62 -18.87 11.12
CA TRP A 172 -3.59 -18.55 12.54
C TRP A 172 -2.69 -19.51 13.33
N ASP A 173 -1.72 -18.96 14.05
CA ASP A 173 -0.93 -19.66 15.06
C ASP A 173 -1.55 -19.40 16.45
N GLU A 174 -2.14 -20.45 17.01
CA GLU A 174 -2.81 -20.40 18.31
C GLU A 174 -1.82 -20.16 19.47
N HIS A 175 -0.58 -20.62 19.35
CA HIS A 175 0.44 -20.46 20.38
C HIS A 175 0.99 -19.04 20.42
N ALA A 176 1.31 -18.47 19.26
CA ALA A 176 1.76 -17.09 19.15
C ALA A 176 0.62 -16.08 19.35
N GLY A 177 -0.61 -16.46 18.99
CA GLY A 177 -1.74 -15.53 18.93
C GLY A 177 -1.64 -14.56 17.75
N ALA A 178 -1.09 -15.00 16.61
CA ALA A 178 -0.84 -14.18 15.43
C ALA A 178 -0.97 -15.01 14.14
N PHE A 179 -0.86 -14.35 12.99
CA PHE A 179 -0.93 -14.99 11.67
C PHE A 179 0.47 -15.22 11.11
N THR A 180 0.69 -16.45 10.61
CA THR A 180 1.94 -16.88 9.99
C THR A 180 1.98 -16.55 8.51
N SER A 181 3.20 -16.43 7.98
CA SER A 181 3.49 -16.32 6.56
C SER A 181 4.84 -16.95 6.28
N ILE A 182 5.06 -17.41 5.04
CA ILE A 182 6.35 -17.96 4.64
C ILE A 182 7.36 -16.81 4.47
N TYR A 183 8.47 -16.90 5.20
CA TYR A 183 9.58 -15.96 5.19
C TYR A 183 10.91 -16.71 5.13
N HIS A 184 11.70 -16.48 4.08
CA HIS A 184 12.95 -17.20 3.81
C HIS A 184 12.88 -18.74 3.81
N GLY A 185 11.68 -19.31 3.64
CA GLY A 185 11.45 -20.75 3.62
C GLY A 185 10.77 -21.29 4.88
N ASP A 186 10.78 -20.50 5.96
CA ASP A 186 10.20 -20.86 7.25
C ASP A 186 8.92 -20.08 7.54
N LEU A 187 8.13 -20.54 8.51
CA LEU A 187 6.99 -19.78 9.01
C LEU A 187 7.48 -18.67 9.95
N ALA A 188 6.95 -17.46 9.75
CA ALA A 188 7.21 -16.31 10.61
C ALA A 188 5.95 -15.43 10.74
N HIS A 189 5.89 -14.62 11.79
CA HIS A 189 4.83 -13.63 11.96
C HIS A 189 5.31 -12.28 11.45
N ILE A 190 4.88 -11.94 10.24
CA ILE A 190 5.25 -10.67 9.61
C ILE A 190 4.24 -9.60 10.05
N HIS A 191 4.73 -8.54 10.70
CA HIS A 191 3.89 -7.59 11.42
C HIS A 191 2.98 -6.75 10.52
N ASN A 192 3.43 -6.32 9.34
CA ASN A 192 2.58 -5.53 8.43
C ASN A 192 1.47 -6.38 7.82
N LYS A 193 1.73 -7.68 7.58
CA LYS A 193 0.72 -8.63 7.11
C LYS A 193 -0.35 -8.85 8.17
N ASN A 194 0.06 -9.05 9.41
CA ASN A 194 -0.85 -9.13 10.56
C ASN A 194 -1.68 -7.84 10.71
N GLY A 195 -1.07 -6.67 10.55
CA GLY A 195 -1.78 -5.38 10.57
C GLY A 195 -2.91 -5.31 9.54
N LEU A 196 -2.66 -5.74 8.29
CA LEU A 196 -3.68 -5.79 7.24
C LEU A 196 -4.77 -6.84 7.54
N THR A 197 -4.39 -8.01 8.06
CA THR A 197 -5.36 -9.05 8.46
C THR A 197 -6.28 -8.55 9.58
N ILE A 198 -5.75 -7.81 10.56
CA ILE A 198 -6.55 -7.14 11.60
C ILE A 198 -7.56 -6.19 10.95
N MET A 199 -7.14 -5.35 10.00
CA MET A 199 -8.04 -4.41 9.32
C MET A 199 -9.18 -5.14 8.58
N ALA A 200 -8.87 -6.23 7.87
CA ALA A 200 -9.86 -7.04 7.16
C ALA A 200 -10.88 -7.67 8.12
N MET A 201 -10.41 -8.32 9.19
CA MET A 201 -11.29 -8.96 10.19
C MET A 201 -12.20 -7.95 10.88
N LEU A 202 -11.67 -6.79 11.29
CA LEU A 202 -12.46 -5.75 11.93
C LEU A 202 -13.48 -5.14 10.97
N SER A 203 -13.14 -5.00 9.68
CA SER A 203 -14.10 -4.53 8.67
C SER A 203 -15.22 -5.53 8.43
N LEU A 204 -14.95 -6.85 8.51
CA LEU A 204 -15.98 -7.88 8.42
C LEU A 204 -16.87 -7.86 9.66
N LEU A 205 -16.28 -7.67 10.84
CA LEU A 205 -17.01 -7.53 12.10
C LEU A 205 -17.94 -6.30 12.11
N ASP A 206 -17.59 -5.21 11.43
CA ASP A 206 -18.47 -4.05 11.26
C ASP A 206 -19.74 -4.37 10.45
N ILE A 207 -19.70 -5.41 9.60
CA ILE A 207 -20.84 -5.87 8.79
C ILE A 207 -21.57 -7.03 9.48
N ASP A 208 -20.84 -7.90 10.18
CA ASP A 208 -21.35 -9.06 10.91
C ASP A 208 -20.86 -9.06 12.35
N GLU A 209 -21.55 -8.30 13.20
CA GLU A 209 -21.20 -8.11 14.61
C GLU A 209 -21.30 -9.38 15.46
N SER A 210 -21.91 -10.45 14.93
CA SER A 210 -22.11 -11.70 15.66
C SER A 210 -20.80 -12.50 15.84
N ASN A 211 -19.79 -12.23 15.00
CA ASN A 211 -18.58 -13.03 14.95
C ASN A 211 -17.50 -12.60 15.98
N ARG A 212 -17.76 -12.91 17.25
CA ARG A 212 -16.84 -12.60 18.37
C ARG A 212 -15.43 -13.16 18.20
N MET A 213 -15.27 -14.25 17.46
CA MET A 213 -13.97 -14.87 17.19
C MET A 213 -13.02 -13.92 16.44
N LEU A 214 -13.54 -13.12 15.49
CA LEU A 214 -12.73 -12.18 14.71
C LEU A 214 -12.13 -11.10 15.60
N MET A 215 -12.91 -10.59 16.56
CA MET A 215 -12.44 -9.60 17.53
C MET A 215 -11.36 -10.19 18.43
N ASP A 216 -11.56 -11.39 18.98
CA ASP A 216 -10.57 -12.06 19.84
C ASP A 216 -9.24 -12.25 19.12
N LYS A 217 -9.26 -12.79 17.89
CA LYS A 217 -8.06 -12.98 17.09
C LYS A 217 -7.39 -11.67 16.71
N ALA A 218 -8.17 -10.63 16.37
CA ALA A 218 -7.63 -9.30 16.08
C ALA A 218 -6.92 -8.69 17.31
N LEU A 219 -7.52 -8.82 18.50
CA LEU A 219 -6.93 -8.36 19.75
C LEU A 219 -5.61 -9.08 20.06
N ARG A 220 -5.60 -10.41 19.99
CA ARG A 220 -4.40 -11.22 20.25
C ARG A 220 -3.28 -10.93 19.26
N ALA A 221 -3.59 -10.77 17.97
CA ALA A 221 -2.60 -10.40 16.96
C ALA A 221 -2.04 -8.99 17.21
N GLY A 222 -2.88 -8.03 17.62
CA GLY A 222 -2.44 -6.70 18.01
C GLY A 222 -1.52 -6.73 19.24
N GLU A 223 -1.89 -7.51 20.27
CA GLU A 223 -1.11 -7.68 21.49
C GLU A 223 0.25 -8.34 21.19
N PHE A 224 0.27 -9.33 20.30
CA PHE A 224 1.50 -9.94 19.79
C PHE A 224 2.43 -8.89 19.17
N ILE A 225 1.93 -8.06 18.24
CA ILE A 225 2.71 -6.99 17.60
C ILE A 225 3.28 -6.04 18.66
N VAL A 226 2.46 -5.60 19.63
CA VAL A 226 2.90 -4.69 20.69
C VAL A 226 3.95 -5.33 21.59
N ASN A 227 3.83 -6.61 21.89
CA ASN A 227 4.80 -7.36 22.69
C ASN A 227 6.15 -7.50 21.96
N ARG A 228 6.15 -7.60 20.62
CA ARG A 228 7.35 -7.66 19.79
C ARG A 228 7.98 -6.30 19.47
N GLN A 229 7.31 -5.20 19.77
CA GLN A 229 7.90 -3.86 19.60
C GLN A 229 9.17 -3.70 20.45
N VAL A 230 10.23 -3.18 19.84
CA VAL A 230 11.53 -3.01 20.50
C VAL A 230 11.39 -2.05 21.69
N LYS A 231 11.82 -2.51 22.88
CA LYS A 231 11.63 -1.77 24.13
C LYS A 231 12.80 -0.85 24.51
N ASN A 232 14.02 -1.19 24.06
CA ASN A 232 15.26 -0.54 24.49
C ASN A 232 16.24 -0.36 23.32
N GLY A 233 17.25 0.50 23.52
CA GLY A 233 18.32 0.73 22.54
C GLY A 233 17.93 1.70 21.42
N VAL A 234 18.77 1.73 20.37
CA VAL A 234 18.65 2.68 19.24
C VAL A 234 17.36 2.49 18.43
N PHE A 235 16.78 1.28 18.45
CA PHE A 235 15.54 0.96 17.75
C PHE A 235 14.29 1.00 18.64
N LYS A 236 14.36 1.60 19.84
CA LYS A 236 13.22 1.68 20.76
C LYS A 236 11.99 2.27 20.06
N GLY A 237 10.88 1.52 20.08
CA GLY A 237 9.63 1.88 19.39
C GLY A 237 9.46 1.27 18.00
N ALA A 238 10.53 0.73 17.40
CA ALA A 238 10.45 0.07 16.11
C ALA A 238 9.67 -1.25 16.17
N TYR A 239 8.98 -1.58 15.08
CA TYR A 239 8.48 -2.93 14.82
C TYR A 239 9.50 -3.66 13.97
N PRO A 240 10.04 -4.81 14.41
CA PRO A 240 10.83 -5.64 13.52
C PRO A 240 9.94 -6.15 12.38
N TYR A 241 10.54 -6.46 11.22
CA TYR A 241 9.74 -6.93 10.08
C TYR A 241 9.07 -8.28 10.37
N ALA A 242 9.83 -9.20 10.95
CA ALA A 242 9.38 -10.48 11.50
C ALA A 242 9.94 -10.66 12.93
N ASP A 243 9.44 -11.65 13.67
CA ASP A 243 9.68 -11.87 15.12
C ASP A 243 11.13 -11.68 15.62
N ASN A 244 12.11 -12.09 14.80
CA ASN A 244 13.53 -12.06 15.13
C ASN A 244 14.36 -11.28 14.09
N ASP A 245 13.70 -10.48 13.25
CA ASP A 245 14.39 -9.71 12.22
C ASP A 245 15.00 -8.43 12.80
N THR A 246 16.21 -8.10 12.36
CA THR A 246 16.92 -6.85 12.68
C THR A 246 16.81 -5.84 11.54
N ASN A 247 16.11 -6.20 10.47
CA ASN A 247 15.76 -5.28 9.39
C ASN A 247 14.48 -4.54 9.74
N TYR A 248 14.59 -3.22 9.82
CA TYR A 248 13.47 -2.33 10.07
C TYR A 248 13.21 -1.48 8.83
N ARG A 249 11.95 -1.51 8.37
CA ARG A 249 11.49 -0.78 7.19
C ARG A 249 10.33 0.14 7.55
N THR A 250 10.39 1.36 7.02
CA THR A 250 9.44 2.42 7.34
C THR A 250 8.05 2.09 6.79
N THR A 251 7.92 1.69 5.51
CA THR A 251 6.63 1.26 4.93
C THR A 251 5.92 0.22 5.79
N TYR A 252 6.64 -0.82 6.23
CA TYR A 252 6.04 -1.92 6.99
C TYR A 252 5.64 -1.49 8.40
N THR A 253 6.47 -0.66 9.05
CA THR A 253 6.14 -0.08 10.36
C THR A 253 4.84 0.74 10.29
N LEU A 254 4.67 1.52 9.22
CA LEU A 254 3.50 2.38 9.02
C LEU A 254 2.24 1.56 8.69
N ILE A 255 2.35 0.51 7.86
CA ILE A 255 1.23 -0.41 7.59
C ILE A 255 0.80 -1.15 8.86
N THR A 256 1.76 -1.64 9.67
CA THR A 256 1.47 -2.21 10.99
C THR A 256 0.72 -1.21 11.88
N SER A 257 1.15 0.05 11.87
CA SER A 257 0.53 1.11 12.64
C SER A 257 -0.93 1.36 12.23
N LEU A 258 -1.25 1.33 10.93
CA LEU A 258 -2.63 1.45 10.46
C LEU A 258 -3.54 0.35 11.03
N GLY A 259 -3.06 -0.90 11.09
CA GLY A 259 -3.79 -2.00 11.69
C GLY A 259 -4.04 -1.82 13.19
N LEU A 260 -3.02 -1.38 13.94
CA LEU A 260 -3.15 -1.10 15.37
C LEU A 260 -4.09 0.09 15.65
N LEU A 261 -4.06 1.14 14.82
CA LEU A 261 -4.99 2.26 14.95
C LEU A 261 -6.43 1.85 14.69
N LYS A 262 -6.69 1.01 13.67
CA LYS A 262 -8.03 0.46 13.41
C LYS A 262 -8.51 -0.40 14.59
N LEU A 263 -7.61 -1.18 15.18
CA LEU A 263 -7.92 -1.98 16.37
C LEU A 263 -8.19 -1.11 17.60
N TYR A 264 -7.44 -0.03 17.79
CA TYR A 264 -7.71 0.96 18.83
C TYR A 264 -9.11 1.58 18.66
N GLN A 265 -9.48 2.00 17.45
CA GLN A 265 -10.80 2.58 17.18
C GLN A 265 -11.96 1.66 17.57
N LYS A 266 -11.78 0.33 17.42
CA LYS A 266 -12.81 -0.65 17.78
C LYS A 266 -12.77 -1.07 19.25
N SER A 267 -11.58 -1.23 19.82
CA SER A 267 -11.40 -1.82 21.15
C SER A 267 -11.20 -0.83 22.29
N TYR A 268 -10.80 0.41 21.97
CA TYR A 268 -10.38 1.45 22.90
C TYR A 268 -9.24 1.04 23.86
N LYS A 269 -8.50 -0.04 23.57
CA LYS A 269 -7.33 -0.44 24.38
C LYS A 269 -6.15 0.50 24.09
N ALA A 270 -5.80 1.34 25.07
CA ALA A 270 -4.75 2.36 24.96
C ALA A 270 -3.40 1.82 24.47
N LEU A 271 -3.04 0.59 24.83
CA LEU A 271 -1.77 -0.03 24.46
C LEU A 271 -1.50 -0.01 22.94
N PHE A 272 -2.54 -0.12 22.10
CA PHE A 272 -2.39 -0.10 20.65
C PHE A 272 -2.01 1.29 20.15
N LEU A 273 -2.65 2.31 20.69
CA LEU A 273 -2.36 3.71 20.36
C LEU A 273 -0.98 4.14 20.86
N GLU A 274 -0.64 3.81 22.10
CA GLU A 274 0.69 4.06 22.70
C GLU A 274 1.82 3.37 21.93
N SER A 275 1.56 2.16 21.40
CA SER A 275 2.50 1.44 20.56
C SER A 275 2.79 2.22 19.28
N VAL A 276 1.74 2.74 18.61
CA VAL A 276 1.88 3.54 17.38
C VAL A 276 2.56 4.88 17.66
N GLU A 277 2.27 5.52 18.78
CA GLU A 277 2.95 6.74 19.22
C GLU A 277 4.47 6.51 19.33
N LYS A 278 4.88 5.44 20.01
CA LYS A 278 6.31 5.07 20.13
C LYS A 278 6.96 4.80 18.77
N ALA A 279 6.24 4.16 17.85
CA ALA A 279 6.73 3.93 16.50
C ALA A 279 6.92 5.25 15.74
N LEU A 280 6.00 6.21 15.86
CA LEU A 280 6.13 7.52 15.23
C LEU A 280 7.23 8.37 15.84
N GLN A 281 7.41 8.34 17.17
CA GLN A 281 8.53 8.99 17.85
C GLN A 281 9.88 8.47 17.33
N HIS A 282 9.99 7.15 17.14
CA HIS A 282 11.17 6.53 16.55
C HIS A 282 11.40 6.99 15.10
N LEU A 283 10.37 6.89 14.25
CA LEU A 283 10.45 7.24 12.83
C LEU A 283 10.74 8.73 12.57
N ALA A 284 10.29 9.61 13.46
CA ALA A 284 10.52 11.06 13.33
C ALA A 284 12.02 11.42 13.21
N SER A 285 12.90 10.64 13.84
CA SER A 285 14.35 10.83 13.78
C SER A 285 14.99 10.52 12.41
N PHE A 286 14.23 9.94 11.47
CA PHE A 286 14.71 9.57 10.14
C PHE A 286 14.09 10.41 9.02
N VAL A 287 13.33 11.44 9.36
CA VAL A 287 12.87 12.45 8.40
C VAL A 287 14.04 13.37 8.09
N ASP A 288 14.38 13.51 6.82
CA ASP A 288 15.44 14.42 6.39
C ASP A 288 14.89 15.84 6.26
N ASP A 289 15.45 16.77 7.02
CA ASP A 289 15.00 18.17 7.05
C ASP A 289 15.18 18.88 5.70
N LYS A 290 16.13 18.46 4.86
CA LYS A 290 16.37 19.10 3.56
C LYS A 290 15.32 18.67 2.55
N THR A 291 15.12 17.37 2.39
CA THR A 291 14.21 16.80 1.41
C THR A 291 12.76 16.79 1.89
N GLY A 292 12.54 16.73 3.21
CA GLY A 292 11.24 16.48 3.83
C GLY A 292 10.77 15.03 3.68
N LEU A 293 11.64 14.10 3.30
CA LEU A 293 11.29 12.69 3.10
C LEU A 293 11.85 11.83 4.22
N ILE A 294 11.18 10.72 4.51
CA ILE A 294 11.66 9.72 5.46
C ILE A 294 12.49 8.64 4.76
N CYS A 295 13.56 8.19 5.42
CA CYS A 295 14.34 7.05 4.96
C CYS A 295 13.50 5.76 5.03
N HIS A 296 13.59 4.94 3.98
CA HIS A 296 12.90 3.65 3.91
C HIS A 296 13.44 2.64 4.93
N VAL A 297 14.70 2.79 5.32
CA VAL A 297 15.35 2.02 6.38
C VAL A 297 15.39 2.89 7.64
N HIS A 298 15.30 2.27 8.83
CA HIS A 298 15.34 3.01 10.10
C HIS A 298 16.75 3.51 10.42
N LYS A 299 17.22 4.49 9.65
CA LYS A 299 18.48 5.21 9.77
C LYS A 299 18.35 6.56 9.07
N VAL A 300 19.19 7.52 9.42
CA VAL A 300 19.32 8.77 8.66
C VAL A 300 19.95 8.47 7.28
N GLY A 301 19.52 9.23 6.27
CA GLY A 301 20.05 9.16 4.91
C GLY A 301 19.04 8.57 3.93
N TYR A 302 19.48 7.58 3.18
CA TYR A 302 18.80 7.06 1.99
C TYR A 302 18.78 5.51 1.97
N PRO A 303 17.93 4.88 1.15
CA PRO A 303 16.97 5.47 0.20
C PRO A 303 15.78 6.14 0.89
N GLN A 304 15.29 7.24 0.33
CA GLN A 304 14.11 7.96 0.84
C GLN A 304 12.91 7.70 -0.06
N TRP A 305 11.85 7.12 0.49
CA TRP A 305 10.69 6.69 -0.30
C TRP A 305 9.55 7.69 -0.21
N ILE A 306 8.97 8.02 -1.36
CA ILE A 306 7.86 8.97 -1.43
C ILE A 306 6.61 8.39 -0.76
N LEU A 307 6.32 7.11 -1.03
CA LEU A 307 5.22 6.38 -0.40
C LEU A 307 5.34 6.39 1.14
N ASP A 308 6.52 6.09 1.67
CA ASP A 308 6.75 6.03 3.12
C ASP A 308 6.43 7.36 3.80
N THR A 309 6.76 8.47 3.14
CA THR A 309 6.48 9.81 3.64
C THR A 309 4.97 10.10 3.62
N PHE A 310 4.24 9.68 2.59
CA PHE A 310 2.78 9.80 2.57
C PHE A 310 2.09 8.96 3.64
N LEU A 311 2.55 7.72 3.85
CA LEU A 311 2.04 6.86 4.92
C LEU A 311 2.34 7.44 6.31
N LEU A 312 3.51 8.07 6.50
CA LEU A 312 3.87 8.75 7.73
C LEU A 312 2.86 9.85 8.05
N LEU A 313 2.52 10.67 7.05
CA LEU A 313 1.51 11.73 7.18
C LEU A 313 0.12 11.17 7.48
N MET A 314 -0.28 10.07 6.82
CA MET A 314 -1.56 9.41 7.06
C MET A 314 -1.68 8.89 8.51
N VAL A 315 -0.65 8.20 9.02
CA VAL A 315 -0.63 7.70 10.41
C VAL A 315 -0.59 8.89 11.39
N THR A 316 0.21 9.92 11.09
CA THR A 316 0.29 11.15 11.90
C THR A 316 -1.07 11.83 12.01
N ARG A 317 -1.79 12.00 10.90
CA ARG A 317 -3.12 12.60 10.88
C ARG A 317 -4.08 11.83 11.79
N LYS A 318 -4.08 10.50 11.73
CA LYS A 318 -4.92 9.65 12.58
C LYS A 318 -4.56 9.78 14.08
N LEU A 319 -3.28 9.88 14.43
CA LEU A 319 -2.89 10.16 15.82
C LEU A 319 -3.38 11.52 16.32
N LEU A 320 -3.26 12.56 15.48
CA LEU A 320 -3.74 13.90 15.83
C LEU A 320 -5.26 13.91 16.06
N GLU A 321 -6.04 13.09 15.32
CA GLU A 321 -7.48 12.92 15.54
C GLU A 321 -7.81 12.30 16.91
N PHE A 322 -6.91 11.53 17.49
CA PHE A 322 -7.01 11.01 18.86
C PHE A 322 -6.44 11.95 19.92
N GLY A 323 -6.01 13.17 19.54
CA GLY A 323 -5.51 14.19 20.46
C GLY A 323 -4.04 14.04 20.86
N TYR A 324 -3.27 13.19 20.19
CA TYR A 324 -1.85 12.99 20.48
C TYR A 324 -1.00 14.03 19.77
N GLN A 325 0.14 14.38 20.35
CA GLN A 325 1.15 15.20 19.71
C GLN A 325 2.15 14.31 18.97
N VAL A 326 2.56 14.71 17.78
CA VAL A 326 3.52 13.97 16.96
C VAL A 326 4.76 14.83 16.75
N PRO A 327 5.99 14.31 16.93
CA PRO A 327 7.22 15.10 16.85
C PRO A 327 7.69 15.34 15.41
N ILE A 328 6.76 15.63 14.49
CA ILE A 328 7.08 15.96 13.09
C ILE A 328 6.32 17.19 12.62
N ASN A 329 6.94 18.01 11.77
CA ASN A 329 6.27 19.10 11.10
C ASN A 329 5.54 18.59 9.86
N ALA A 330 4.37 17.99 10.07
CA ALA A 330 3.56 17.38 9.01
C ALA A 330 3.23 18.35 7.86
N GLU A 331 3.00 19.63 8.17
CA GLU A 331 2.69 20.64 7.16
C GLU A 331 3.89 20.91 6.23
N GLN A 332 5.08 21.09 6.80
CA GLN A 332 6.31 21.32 6.03
C GLN A 332 6.70 20.09 5.21
N ILE A 333 6.53 18.89 5.77
CA ILE A 333 6.76 17.62 5.08
C ILE A 333 5.81 17.52 3.88
N LEU A 334 4.52 17.78 4.08
CA LEU A 334 3.53 17.71 3.01
C LEU A 334 3.84 18.71 1.87
N ASP A 335 4.18 19.96 2.19
CA ASP A 335 4.48 20.97 1.17
C ASP A 335 5.68 20.52 0.29
N LYS A 336 6.77 20.05 0.91
CA LYS A 336 7.93 19.49 0.18
C LYS A 336 7.58 18.25 -0.61
N LEU A 337 6.73 17.39 -0.07
CA LEU A 337 6.34 16.15 -0.74
C LEU A 337 5.55 16.44 -2.02
N LEU A 338 4.61 17.40 -1.96
CA LEU A 338 3.76 17.79 -3.09
C LEU A 338 4.55 18.44 -4.24
N THR A 339 5.70 19.07 -3.99
CA THR A 339 6.54 19.63 -5.07
C THR A 339 7.19 18.56 -5.96
N ARG A 340 7.10 17.28 -5.58
CA ARG A 340 7.69 16.16 -6.33
C ARG A 340 6.74 15.50 -7.31
N GLN A 341 5.47 15.91 -7.33
CA GLN A 341 4.52 15.38 -8.30
C GLN A 341 4.92 15.79 -9.70
N TYR A 342 4.99 14.84 -10.63
CA TYR A 342 5.25 15.12 -12.03
C TYR A 342 4.07 15.83 -12.70
N PRO A 343 4.31 16.51 -13.84
CA PRO A 343 3.24 17.08 -14.67
C PRO A 343 2.19 16.04 -15.13
N THR A 344 2.55 14.76 -15.22
CA THR A 344 1.62 13.66 -15.50
C THR A 344 0.63 13.40 -14.37
N GLY A 345 0.97 13.79 -13.15
CA GLY A 345 0.22 13.52 -11.92
C GLY A 345 0.81 12.42 -11.04
N ALA A 346 1.75 11.62 -11.56
CA ALA A 346 2.41 10.59 -10.78
C ALA A 346 3.48 11.16 -9.85
N PHE A 347 3.85 10.39 -8.83
CA PHE A 347 5.03 10.64 -8.01
C PHE A 347 6.16 9.68 -8.37
N PRO A 348 7.43 10.13 -8.30
CA PRO A 348 8.59 9.24 -8.36
C PRO A 348 8.55 8.20 -7.24
N LEU A 349 9.36 7.16 -7.39
CA LEU A 349 9.48 6.10 -6.39
C LEU A 349 10.26 6.59 -5.16
N SER A 350 11.46 7.14 -5.37
CA SER A 350 12.38 7.50 -4.30
C SER A 350 13.39 8.58 -4.67
N LEU A 351 14.19 8.96 -3.68
CA LEU A 351 15.49 9.60 -3.86
C LEU A 351 16.60 8.67 -3.36
N GLY A 352 17.69 8.57 -4.13
CA GLY A 352 18.89 7.81 -3.76
C GLY A 352 18.63 6.32 -3.58
N PHE A 353 17.95 5.67 -4.53
CA PHE A 353 17.64 4.24 -4.48
C PHE A 353 18.87 3.40 -4.12
N GLU A 354 18.71 2.40 -3.28
CA GLU A 354 19.77 1.44 -2.93
C GLU A 354 19.30 0.04 -3.34
N ASP A 355 20.16 -0.72 -4.01
CA ASP A 355 19.91 -2.16 -4.17
C ASP A 355 20.31 -2.86 -2.87
N LEU A 356 19.33 -3.43 -2.17
CA LEU A 356 19.56 -4.02 -0.86
C LEU A 356 20.42 -5.30 -0.91
N TRP A 357 20.54 -5.95 -2.07
CA TRP A 357 21.30 -7.19 -2.28
C TRP A 357 22.70 -6.88 -2.83
N PHE A 358 22.81 -5.80 -3.60
CA PHE A 358 24.04 -5.36 -4.22
C PHE A 358 24.52 -4.00 -3.69
N LYS A 359 24.37 -3.72 -2.38
CA LYS A 359 24.74 -2.44 -1.75
C LYS A 359 26.15 -1.94 -2.07
N LYS A 360 27.10 -2.86 -2.27
CA LYS A 360 28.48 -2.51 -2.66
C LYS A 360 28.60 -2.03 -4.11
N ARG A 361 27.73 -2.50 -5.00
CA ARG A 361 27.70 -2.17 -6.42
C ARG A 361 26.81 -0.95 -6.67
N LEU A 362 25.59 -0.99 -6.12
CA LEU A 362 24.59 0.08 -6.20
C LEU A 362 24.28 0.66 -4.81
N PRO A 363 25.24 1.39 -4.20
CA PRO A 363 24.98 2.10 -2.96
C PRO A 363 23.98 3.23 -3.22
N SER A 364 23.35 3.74 -2.16
CA SER A 364 22.54 4.94 -2.30
C SER A 364 23.38 6.14 -2.79
N LYS A 365 22.90 6.83 -3.83
CA LYS A 365 23.50 8.05 -4.41
C LYS A 365 22.38 9.04 -4.77
N PRO A 366 21.98 9.93 -3.86
CA PRO A 366 20.91 10.90 -4.11
C PRO A 366 21.22 11.94 -5.18
N GLU A 367 22.49 12.13 -5.51
CA GLU A 367 22.97 13.02 -6.56
C GLU A 367 22.82 12.44 -7.98
N ILE A 368 22.50 11.15 -8.09
CA ILE A 368 22.30 10.45 -9.36
C ILE A 368 20.81 10.18 -9.57
N ASN A 369 20.27 10.65 -10.69
CA ASN A 369 18.91 10.35 -11.12
C ASN A 369 18.86 8.96 -11.76
N ARG A 370 18.75 7.92 -10.93
CA ARG A 370 18.53 6.56 -11.43
C ARG A 370 17.13 6.43 -12.00
N TRP A 371 16.98 5.61 -13.04
CA TRP A 371 15.65 5.29 -13.55
C TRP A 371 14.73 4.72 -12.46
N ARG A 372 15.26 3.96 -11.50
CA ARG A 372 14.49 3.39 -10.37
C ARG A 372 13.98 4.44 -9.40
N ASP A 373 14.68 5.56 -9.24
CA ASP A 373 14.24 6.68 -8.41
C ASP A 373 13.11 7.45 -9.12
N VAL A 374 13.34 7.78 -10.40
CA VAL A 374 12.46 8.70 -11.12
C VAL A 374 11.21 8.04 -11.70
N LEU A 375 11.20 6.72 -11.90
CA LEU A 375 10.10 6.03 -12.58
C LEU A 375 8.87 5.87 -11.65
N PRO A 376 7.68 6.38 -12.02
CA PRO A 376 6.49 6.31 -11.18
C PRO A 376 5.78 4.95 -11.23
N VAL A 377 5.93 4.11 -10.20
CA VAL A 377 5.28 2.79 -10.14
C VAL A 377 3.79 2.90 -9.77
N PRO A 378 2.85 2.34 -10.57
CA PRO A 378 1.41 2.37 -10.26
C PRO A 378 1.07 1.80 -8.89
N ALA A 379 1.65 0.65 -8.53
CA ALA A 379 1.44 -0.01 -7.24
C ALA A 379 1.85 0.83 -6.02
N LEU A 380 2.84 1.73 -6.14
CA LEU A 380 3.20 2.62 -5.02
C LEU A 380 2.36 3.89 -5.04
N ASN A 381 2.07 4.40 -6.24
CA ASN A 381 1.22 5.57 -6.45
C ASN A 381 -0.25 5.32 -6.04
N SER A 382 -0.76 4.09 -6.13
CA SER A 382 -2.08 3.73 -5.62
C SER A 382 -2.18 3.83 -4.09
N TRP A 383 -1.12 3.48 -3.37
CA TRP A 383 -1.03 3.72 -1.93
C TRP A 383 -0.91 5.20 -1.60
N ILE A 384 -0.18 5.98 -2.42
CA ILE A 384 -0.13 7.43 -2.28
C ILE A 384 -1.53 8.03 -2.47
N LEU A 385 -2.33 7.53 -3.42
CA LEU A 385 -3.71 7.96 -3.60
C LEU A 385 -4.54 7.70 -2.34
N TRP A 386 -4.41 6.52 -1.74
CA TRP A 386 -5.06 6.22 -0.46
C TRP A 386 -4.61 7.15 0.67
N ALA A 387 -3.31 7.37 0.81
CA ALA A 387 -2.80 8.27 1.84
C ALA A 387 -3.27 9.72 1.62
N ILE A 388 -3.22 10.23 0.38
CA ILE A 388 -3.68 11.58 0.04
C ILE A 388 -5.17 11.75 0.34
N SER A 389 -6.00 10.76 -0.03
CA SER A 389 -7.45 10.88 0.17
C SER A 389 -7.84 10.94 1.65
N GLU A 390 -7.07 10.30 2.52
CA GLU A 390 -7.23 10.33 3.97
C GLU A 390 -6.71 11.63 4.62
N LEU A 391 -5.96 12.45 3.88
CA LEU A 391 -5.50 13.77 4.32
C LEU A 391 -6.46 14.90 3.90
N LEU A 392 -7.45 14.62 3.05
CA LEU A 392 -8.44 15.59 2.59
C LEU A 392 -9.56 15.75 3.63
N PRO A 393 -10.02 16.98 3.93
CA PRO A 393 -11.16 17.21 4.79
C PRO A 393 -12.48 16.95 4.05
N HIS A 394 -13.56 16.76 4.79
CA HIS A 394 -14.91 16.62 4.21
C HIS A 394 -15.42 17.93 3.59
N GLY A 395 -16.23 17.81 2.54
CA GLY A 395 -16.90 18.91 1.87
C GLY A 395 -16.02 19.70 0.88
N ILE A 396 -14.92 19.11 0.42
CA ILE A 396 -14.06 19.73 -0.58
C ILE A 396 -14.54 19.45 -2.01
N SER A 397 -14.08 20.25 -2.96
CA SER A 397 -14.19 19.95 -4.39
C SER A 397 -12.80 19.69 -4.96
N LEU A 398 -12.69 18.68 -5.83
CA LEU A 398 -11.47 18.40 -6.57
C LEU A 398 -11.49 19.21 -7.88
N PRO A 399 -10.34 19.79 -8.27
CA PRO A 399 -10.23 20.42 -9.58
C PRO A 399 -10.40 19.37 -10.70
N PRO A 400 -10.75 19.79 -11.92
CA PRO A 400 -10.83 18.90 -13.07
C PRO A 400 -9.56 18.05 -13.22
N PRO A 401 -9.69 16.75 -13.55
CA PRO A 401 -8.53 15.90 -13.84
C PRO A 401 -7.66 16.52 -14.93
N SER A 402 -6.34 16.54 -14.70
CA SER A 402 -5.39 17.04 -15.69
C SER A 402 -4.18 16.13 -15.74
N LYS A 403 -3.72 15.77 -16.94
CA LYS A 403 -2.51 15.00 -17.18
C LYS A 403 -1.80 15.56 -18.41
N SER A 404 -0.48 15.64 -18.35
CA SER A 404 0.33 16.16 -19.46
C SER A 404 1.21 15.05 -20.01
N PHE A 405 0.92 14.63 -21.25
CA PHE A 405 1.70 13.66 -22.01
C PHE A 405 2.10 14.24 -23.39
N PRO A 406 3.23 13.80 -23.98
CA PRO A 406 4.22 12.91 -23.38
C PRO A 406 5.00 13.61 -22.27
N PHE A 407 5.45 12.84 -21.28
CA PHE A 407 6.35 13.31 -20.24
C PHE A 407 7.68 12.62 -20.34
N ILE A 408 8.76 13.39 -20.27
CA ILE A 408 10.12 12.90 -20.50
C ILE A 408 10.90 12.98 -19.20
N LEU A 409 11.43 11.83 -18.79
CA LEU A 409 12.39 11.69 -17.70
C LEU A 409 13.76 11.38 -18.30
N LEU A 410 14.77 12.09 -17.81
CA LEU A 410 16.17 11.83 -18.13
C LEU A 410 16.84 11.21 -16.91
N THR A 411 17.64 10.18 -17.14
CA THR A 411 18.36 9.47 -16.09
C THR A 411 19.85 9.56 -16.35
N ASP A 412 20.62 9.56 -15.27
CA ASP A 412 22.08 9.54 -15.37
C ASP A 412 22.59 8.14 -15.74
N ALA A 413 23.83 8.10 -16.23
CA ALA A 413 24.54 6.86 -16.48
C ALA A 413 25.08 6.29 -15.18
N GLU A 414 24.86 5.01 -14.89
CA GLU A 414 25.49 4.37 -13.74
C GLU A 414 25.79 2.89 -13.99
N GLU A 415 27.04 2.51 -13.72
CA GLU A 415 27.57 1.16 -13.98
C GLU A 415 27.37 0.73 -15.45
N THR A 416 26.53 -0.29 -15.68
CA THR A 416 26.18 -0.85 -16.99
C THR A 416 24.78 -0.43 -17.47
N GLU A 417 24.12 0.45 -16.72
CA GLU A 417 22.77 0.95 -16.99
C GLU A 417 22.76 2.43 -17.34
N GLY A 418 21.75 2.82 -18.11
CA GLY A 418 21.57 4.21 -18.53
C GLY A 418 22.73 4.72 -19.40
N PRO A 419 22.77 6.05 -19.61
CA PRO A 419 21.68 6.97 -19.34
C PRO A 419 20.44 6.65 -20.20
N PHE A 420 19.25 6.95 -19.70
CA PHE A 420 17.99 6.71 -20.41
C PHE A 420 17.20 8.00 -20.61
N ARG A 421 16.56 8.11 -21.77
CA ARG A 421 15.36 8.94 -21.95
C ARG A 421 14.15 8.03 -21.79
N ILE A 422 13.37 8.26 -20.75
CA ILE A 422 12.12 7.53 -20.49
C ILE A 422 10.98 8.46 -20.89
N THR A 423 10.23 8.10 -21.93
CA THR A 423 9.09 8.88 -22.40
C THR A 423 7.80 8.16 -22.02
N GLU A 424 7.04 8.76 -21.12
CA GLU A 424 5.72 8.29 -20.75
C GLU A 424 4.66 8.92 -21.66
N TYR A 425 3.89 8.07 -22.32
CA TYR A 425 2.68 8.39 -23.06
C TYR A 425 1.46 7.94 -22.25
N GLU A 426 0.28 8.30 -22.76
CA GLU A 426 -0.98 7.86 -22.15
C GLU A 426 -1.18 6.34 -22.23
N ASP A 427 -0.73 5.69 -23.30
CA ASP A 427 -0.91 4.26 -23.57
C ASP A 427 0.35 3.41 -23.28
N ARG A 428 1.52 4.03 -23.18
CA ARG A 428 2.80 3.31 -23.08
C ARG A 428 3.92 4.08 -22.40
N VAL A 429 4.98 3.39 -22.00
CA VAL A 429 6.24 3.96 -21.51
C VAL A 429 7.37 3.45 -22.42
N VAL A 430 8.20 4.36 -22.93
CA VAL A 430 9.30 4.03 -23.85
C VAL A 430 10.63 4.34 -23.18
N PHE A 431 11.53 3.36 -23.14
CA PHE A 431 12.91 3.52 -22.67
C PHE A 431 13.84 3.58 -23.87
N GLU A 432 14.51 4.71 -24.03
CA GLU A 432 15.53 4.97 -25.03
C GLU A 432 16.89 5.10 -24.34
N LYS A 433 17.87 4.29 -24.75
CA LYS A 433 19.26 4.38 -24.25
C LYS A 433 20.00 5.49 -24.99
N LEU A 434 20.67 6.34 -24.23
CA LEU A 434 21.47 7.46 -24.72
C LEU A 434 22.98 7.13 -24.62
N PRO A 435 23.82 7.69 -25.51
CA PRO A 435 23.49 8.63 -26.59
C PRO A 435 23.04 7.95 -27.90
N GLU A 436 23.00 6.62 -27.98
CA GLU A 436 22.78 5.90 -29.24
C GLU A 436 21.33 5.98 -29.76
N SER A 437 20.44 6.64 -29.01
CA SER A 437 19.01 6.76 -29.31
C SER A 437 18.33 5.41 -29.59
N ARG A 438 18.79 4.36 -28.90
CA ARG A 438 18.33 3.00 -29.11
C ARG A 438 17.18 2.68 -28.17
N ILE A 439 16.01 2.35 -28.71
CA ILE A 439 14.89 1.86 -27.90
C ILE A 439 15.26 0.51 -27.29
N VAL A 440 15.24 0.43 -25.96
CA VAL A 440 15.56 -0.78 -25.18
C VAL A 440 14.35 -1.37 -24.44
N GLY A 441 13.22 -0.65 -24.41
CA GLY A 441 11.97 -1.14 -23.84
C GLY A 441 10.77 -0.31 -24.29
N ILE A 442 9.64 -0.97 -24.56
CA ILE A 442 8.33 -0.35 -24.77
C ILE A 442 7.34 -1.12 -23.91
N PHE A 443 6.69 -0.41 -22.99
CA PHE A 443 5.77 -0.98 -22.02
C PHE A 443 4.38 -0.38 -22.24
N ARG A 444 3.46 -1.14 -22.82
CA ARG A 444 2.07 -0.74 -23.03
C ARG A 444 1.29 -0.93 -21.74
N LYS A 445 0.74 0.16 -21.21
CA LYS A 445 0.14 0.21 -19.87
C LYS A 445 -0.98 -0.79 -19.63
N ARG A 446 -1.62 -1.31 -20.68
CA ARG A 446 -2.81 -2.20 -20.61
C ARG A 446 -2.57 -3.53 -21.33
N ALA A 447 -1.32 -3.94 -21.52
CA ALA A 447 -1.01 -5.20 -22.19
C ALA A 447 -1.32 -6.40 -21.28
N GLU A 448 -2.02 -7.40 -21.81
CA GLU A 448 -2.28 -8.68 -21.13
C GLU A 448 -1.04 -9.59 -21.06
N LEU A 449 -0.09 -9.39 -21.97
CA LEU A 449 1.18 -10.12 -22.03
C LEU A 449 2.32 -9.22 -21.58
N ALA A 450 3.33 -9.81 -20.94
CA ALA A 450 4.55 -9.11 -20.59
C ALA A 450 5.21 -8.57 -21.87
N ASP A 451 5.25 -7.24 -22.02
CA ASP A 451 5.97 -6.61 -23.12
C ASP A 451 7.49 -6.90 -23.03
N LEU A 452 8.14 -6.94 -24.19
CA LEU A 452 9.56 -7.20 -24.36
C LEU A 452 10.41 -6.17 -23.58
N CYS A 453 11.17 -6.65 -22.59
CA CYS A 453 12.17 -5.88 -21.87
C CYS A 453 13.57 -6.40 -22.20
N LEU A 454 14.40 -5.60 -22.87
CA LEU A 454 15.82 -5.91 -23.12
C LEU A 454 16.75 -5.20 -22.12
N ILE A 455 16.20 -4.50 -21.14
CA ILE A 455 16.97 -4.03 -19.98
C ILE A 455 17.40 -5.30 -19.25
N ARG A 456 18.72 -5.58 -19.27
CA ARG A 456 19.28 -6.83 -18.71
C ARG A 456 18.76 -7.02 -17.29
N GLU A 457 17.95 -8.06 -17.08
CA GLU A 457 17.62 -8.53 -15.74
C GLU A 457 18.94 -8.92 -15.05
N ARG A 458 19.21 -8.34 -13.88
CA ARG A 458 20.40 -8.68 -13.08
C ARG A 458 20.16 -10.01 -12.35
N GLY A 459 20.37 -11.13 -13.04
CA GLY A 459 20.75 -12.41 -12.43
C GLY A 459 19.76 -13.59 -12.49
N ASP A 460 20.33 -14.78 -12.28
CA ASP A 460 19.73 -16.13 -12.30
C ASP A 460 18.68 -16.40 -11.19
N TYR A 461 18.23 -15.37 -10.47
CA TYR A 461 17.29 -15.52 -9.35
C TYR A 461 15.86 -15.85 -9.80
N TRP A 462 15.61 -15.80 -11.11
CA TRP A 462 14.39 -16.23 -11.79
C TRP A 462 14.30 -17.76 -11.99
N LYS A 463 14.76 -18.57 -11.03
CA LYS A 463 14.27 -19.94 -10.86
C LYS A 463 12.80 -19.96 -10.39
N THR A 464 11.97 -19.08 -10.94
CA THR A 464 10.52 -18.98 -10.71
C THR A 464 9.79 -20.16 -11.36
N ILE A 465 10.36 -20.74 -12.42
CA ILE A 465 9.95 -22.05 -12.93
C ILE A 465 10.04 -23.08 -11.79
N ASP A 466 11.14 -23.14 -11.04
CA ASP A 466 11.31 -24.11 -9.95
C ASP A 466 10.36 -23.91 -8.76
N LEU A 467 9.75 -22.73 -8.60
CA LEU A 467 8.79 -22.47 -7.52
C LEU A 467 7.36 -22.85 -7.90
N ILE A 468 6.91 -22.52 -9.12
CA ILE A 468 5.56 -22.91 -9.55
C ILE A 468 5.47 -24.39 -9.89
N MET A 469 6.55 -25.00 -10.42
CA MET A 469 6.61 -26.44 -10.71
C MET A 469 6.50 -27.31 -9.44
N ARG A 470 6.65 -26.74 -8.24
CA ARG A 470 6.36 -27.43 -6.97
C ARG A 470 4.87 -27.66 -6.75
N TYR A 471 4.01 -26.95 -7.45
CA TYR A 471 2.57 -27.14 -7.37
C TYR A 471 2.08 -28.24 -8.32
N PRO A 472 1.08 -29.03 -7.89
CA PRO A 472 0.38 -29.95 -8.78
C PRO A 472 -0.13 -29.22 -10.03
N GLU A 473 -0.11 -29.90 -11.18
CA GLU A 473 -0.47 -29.29 -12.47
C GLU A 473 -1.85 -28.64 -12.48
N ALA A 474 -2.83 -29.24 -11.82
CA ALA A 474 -4.18 -28.68 -11.70
C ALA A 474 -4.16 -27.29 -11.02
N LEU A 475 -3.37 -27.14 -9.95
CA LEU A 475 -3.22 -25.86 -9.25
C LEU A 475 -2.46 -24.84 -10.10
N ARG A 476 -1.45 -25.29 -10.85
CA ARG A 476 -0.77 -24.41 -11.82
C ARG A 476 -1.73 -23.88 -12.87
N ARG A 477 -2.57 -24.75 -13.46
CA ARG A 477 -3.58 -24.34 -14.46
C ARG A 477 -4.61 -23.36 -13.89
N LEU A 478 -5.00 -23.50 -12.61
CA LEU A 478 -5.90 -22.56 -11.94
C LEU A 478 -5.24 -21.19 -11.70
N ILE A 479 -3.98 -21.17 -11.25
CA ILE A 479 -3.23 -19.93 -11.01
C ILE A 479 -2.93 -19.21 -12.34
N LEU A 480 -2.61 -19.97 -13.39
CA LEU A 480 -2.21 -19.46 -14.70
C LEU A 480 -3.36 -19.17 -15.66
N GLY A 481 -4.52 -19.80 -15.44
CA GLY A 481 -5.67 -19.63 -16.32
C GLY A 481 -6.10 -18.18 -16.33
N LEU A 482 -6.31 -17.62 -17.53
CA LEU A 482 -7.01 -16.35 -17.69
C LEU A 482 -8.42 -16.50 -17.07
N PRO A 483 -9.00 -15.44 -16.47
CA PRO A 483 -10.39 -15.51 -16.02
C PRO A 483 -11.27 -15.94 -17.19
N SER A 484 -11.96 -17.07 -17.04
CA SER A 484 -13.02 -17.44 -17.97
C SER A 484 -14.08 -16.36 -17.89
N ARG A 485 -14.41 -15.73 -19.02
CA ARG A 485 -15.56 -14.81 -19.12
C ARG A 485 -16.79 -15.59 -18.63
N LEU A 486 -17.31 -15.22 -17.46
CA LEU A 486 -18.59 -15.71 -16.95
C LEU A 486 -19.73 -15.03 -17.69
#